data_AF-A0A0M8MV95-F1
#
_entry.id   AF-A0A0M8MV95-F1
#
_cell.length_a   1.000
_cell.length_b   1.000
_cell.length_c   1.000
_cell.angle_alpha   90.00
_cell.angle_beta   90.00
_cell.angle_gamma   90.00
#
_symmetry.space_group_name_H-M   'P 1'
#
loop_
_entity.id
_entity.type
_entity.pdbx_description
1 polymer ?
#
loop_
_entity_poly.entity_id
_entity_poly.type
_entity_poly.pdbx_seq_one_letter_code
_entity_poly.pdbx_strand_id
1 'polypeptide(L)'
;MQPASSFKGWRAFLCTGDQGVGGAESADCVSYDARKRKTFLPNFPATCPWVTSVGATYKFDSEVVTVTNYTFITSGSGFSYHSPRPFYQEHAVHKYLAEYQHDKDDRWFNPLGRAYPDVSAQGSRYVIAIDGEFKLVSGTSASTPLFASMVALLNDASFAKGKPALGFLNPLIYKRLGTNAFHDVESGSAEGCGGMTGFEAQQGWDPVTGWGTPNFPALLEATSNL
;
A
#
# COMPACT_ATOMS: atom_id res chain seq x y z
N MET A 1 29.19 3.38 3.50
CA MET A 1 27.77 3.20 3.89
C MET A 1 27.76 2.75 5.33
N GLN A 2 27.32 3.61 6.26
CA GLN A 2 27.08 3.16 7.64
C GLN A 2 25.97 2.09 7.60
N PRO A 3 26.16 0.94 8.27
CA PRO A 3 25.06 0.01 8.45
C PRO A 3 23.98 0.72 9.25
N ALA A 4 22.71 0.54 8.87
CA ALA A 4 21.56 1.05 9.60
C ALA A 4 21.45 0.36 10.97
N SER A 5 22.33 0.70 11.90
CA SER A 5 22.28 0.30 13.29
C SER A 5 21.42 1.29 14.06
N SER A 6 20.08 1.16 14.03
CA SER A 6 19.21 1.56 15.17
C SER A 6 17.69 1.36 15.03
N PHE A 7 17.11 0.76 13.98
CA PHE A 7 15.67 0.40 14.03
C PHE A 7 15.45 -0.93 14.77
N LYS A 8 15.81 -0.98 16.06
CA LYS A 8 15.50 -2.11 16.94
C LYS A 8 13.99 -2.16 17.20
N GLY A 9 13.24 -2.87 16.36
CA GLY A 9 11.85 -3.26 16.63
C GLY A 9 10.75 -2.24 16.32
N TRP A 10 11.07 -1.11 15.68
CA TRP A 10 10.07 -0.10 15.31
C TRP A 10 9.29 -0.53 14.08
N ARG A 11 7.96 -0.32 14.12
CA ARG A 11 7.04 -0.57 12.99
C ARG A 11 6.34 0.74 12.68
N ALA A 12 6.44 1.20 11.44
CA ALA A 12 5.69 2.34 10.96
C ALA A 12 4.76 1.86 9.84
N PHE A 13 3.46 1.92 10.10
CA PHE A 13 2.41 1.69 9.12
C PHE A 13 1.87 3.04 8.68
N LEU A 14 1.85 3.30 7.38
CA LEU A 14 1.45 4.61 6.85
C LEU A 14 0.41 4.43 5.75
N CYS A 15 -0.64 5.23 5.83
CA CYS A 15 -1.68 5.27 4.82
C CYS A 15 -1.11 5.77 3.49
N THR A 16 -1.59 5.21 2.38
CA THR A 16 -1.13 5.60 1.04
C THR A 16 -1.73 6.92 0.55
N GLY A 17 -2.83 7.37 1.15
CA GLY A 17 -3.61 8.53 0.71
C GLY A 17 -4.87 8.12 -0.03
N ASP A 18 -5.76 9.09 -0.28
CA ASP A 18 -7.15 8.82 -0.68
C ASP A 18 -7.52 9.41 -2.06
N GLN A 19 -6.50 9.76 -2.86
CA GLN A 19 -6.63 10.46 -4.15
C GLN A 19 -5.98 9.70 -5.32
N GLY A 20 -5.79 8.38 -5.18
CA GLY A 20 -5.19 7.53 -6.22
C GLY A 20 -3.79 7.98 -6.60
N VAL A 21 -3.59 8.26 -7.89
CA VAL A 21 -2.33 8.80 -8.45
C VAL A 21 -2.20 10.32 -8.34
N GLY A 22 -3.23 10.98 -7.79
CA GLY A 22 -3.40 12.44 -7.75
C GLY A 22 -2.57 13.20 -6.72
N GLY A 23 -2.11 12.54 -5.65
CA GLY A 23 -1.60 13.24 -4.47
C GLY A 23 -2.64 14.19 -3.83
N ALA A 24 -2.21 15.01 -2.87
CA ALA A 24 -3.06 15.92 -2.07
C ALA A 24 -3.91 16.91 -2.91
N GLU A 25 -3.45 17.26 -4.11
CA GLU A 25 -4.08 18.25 -5.01
C GLU A 25 -4.38 17.58 -6.36
N SER A 26 -5.55 16.94 -6.45
CA SER A 26 -5.91 15.98 -7.50
C SER A 26 -6.26 16.56 -8.88
N ALA A 27 -6.25 17.89 -9.06
CA ALA A 27 -6.89 18.51 -10.22
C ALA A 27 -6.15 18.25 -11.55
N ASP A 28 -4.81 18.28 -11.57
CA ASP A 28 -4.06 18.26 -12.84
C ASP A 28 -2.78 17.41 -12.84
N CYS A 29 -2.38 16.81 -11.71
CA CYS A 29 -1.16 15.99 -11.60
C CYS A 29 0.07 16.65 -12.24
N VAL A 30 0.52 17.72 -11.59
CA VAL A 30 1.62 18.53 -12.06
C VAL A 30 2.74 18.51 -11.02
N SER A 31 3.97 18.31 -11.47
CA SER A 31 5.14 18.31 -10.58
C SER A 31 5.20 19.61 -9.78
N TYR A 32 5.53 19.49 -8.49
CA TYR A 32 5.72 20.65 -7.61
C TYR A 32 7.02 21.43 -7.89
N ASP A 33 7.88 20.90 -8.78
CA ASP A 33 9.08 21.59 -9.26
C ASP A 33 8.75 22.75 -10.22
N ALA A 34 9.75 23.59 -10.50
CA ALA A 34 9.61 24.72 -11.42
C ALA A 34 9.26 24.31 -12.85
N ARG A 35 9.36 23.01 -13.20
CA ARG A 35 9.12 22.51 -14.56
C ARG A 35 7.65 22.23 -14.83
N LYS A 36 6.81 22.12 -13.79
CA LYS A 36 5.35 21.92 -13.91
C LYS A 36 4.97 20.86 -14.96
N ARG A 37 5.63 19.71 -14.90
CA ARG A 37 5.43 18.59 -15.82
C ARG A 37 4.20 17.80 -15.39
N LYS A 38 3.44 17.29 -16.35
CA LYS A 38 2.40 16.29 -16.11
C LYS A 38 3.04 15.01 -15.57
N THR A 39 2.63 14.58 -14.38
CA THR A 39 3.14 13.41 -13.66
C THR A 39 2.19 12.99 -12.55
N PHE A 40 2.10 11.69 -12.28
CA PHE A 40 1.51 11.18 -11.05
C PHE A 40 2.27 11.71 -9.83
N LEU A 41 1.54 11.91 -8.74
CA LEU A 41 2.00 12.57 -7.52
C LEU A 41 2.02 11.57 -6.37
N PRO A 42 3.12 10.80 -6.23
CA PRO A 42 3.23 9.79 -5.18
C PRO A 42 3.29 10.45 -3.80
N ASN A 43 2.64 9.84 -2.81
CA ASN A 43 2.45 10.43 -1.49
C ASN A 43 3.61 10.13 -0.53
N PHE A 44 4.05 11.12 0.24
CA PHE A 44 4.99 10.95 1.35
C PHE A 44 4.23 11.13 2.67
N PRO A 45 4.42 10.26 3.68
CA PRO A 45 5.54 9.32 3.87
C PRO A 45 5.37 7.89 3.33
N ALA A 46 4.29 7.57 2.61
CA ALA A 46 4.06 6.22 2.05
C ALA A 46 5.20 5.73 1.12
N THR A 47 5.83 6.66 0.39
CA THR A 47 7.01 6.40 -0.45
C THR A 47 8.32 6.12 0.28
N CYS A 48 8.36 6.19 1.61
CA CYS A 48 9.54 5.81 2.39
C CYS A 48 9.78 4.29 2.27
N PRO A 49 11.03 3.82 2.00
CA PRO A 49 11.31 2.39 1.88
C PRO A 49 11.42 1.66 3.22
N TRP A 50 11.28 2.38 4.35
CA TRP A 50 11.41 1.83 5.71
C TRP A 50 10.09 1.78 6.48
N VAL A 51 8.98 1.95 5.77
CA VAL A 51 7.62 1.91 6.32
C VAL A 51 6.84 0.86 5.54
N THR A 52 5.86 0.24 6.17
CA THR A 52 4.88 -0.58 5.47
C THR A 52 3.70 0.32 5.12
N SER A 53 3.58 0.65 3.84
CA SER A 53 2.49 1.45 3.29
C SER A 53 1.23 0.59 3.10
N VAL A 54 0.09 1.08 3.57
CA VAL A 54 -1.19 0.36 3.62
C VAL A 54 -2.23 1.09 2.76
N GLY A 55 -2.63 0.45 1.68
CA GLY A 55 -3.71 0.88 0.80
C GLY A 55 -5.09 0.43 1.28
N ALA A 56 -6.12 0.83 0.54
CA ALA A 56 -7.51 0.55 0.86
C ALA A 56 -8.21 -0.27 -0.22
N THR A 57 -8.98 -1.27 0.22
CA THR A 57 -9.91 -2.04 -0.61
C THR A 57 -11.35 -1.86 -0.12
N TYR A 58 -12.31 -2.29 -0.93
CA TYR A 58 -13.73 -2.40 -0.56
C TYR A 58 -14.36 -3.68 -1.15
N LYS A 59 -15.57 -4.02 -0.68
CA LYS A 59 -16.26 -5.33 -0.89
C LYS A 59 -15.51 -6.49 -0.21
N PHE A 60 -16.05 -7.70 -0.30
CA PHE A 60 -15.48 -8.90 0.33
C PHE A 60 -15.38 -10.07 -0.65
N ASP A 61 -16.31 -10.20 -1.60
CA ASP A 61 -16.35 -11.30 -2.60
C ASP A 61 -16.74 -10.77 -3.99
N SER A 62 -15.81 -10.41 -4.88
CA SER A 62 -14.37 -10.18 -4.67
C SER A 62 -14.10 -8.82 -4.04
N GLU A 63 -12.97 -8.70 -3.34
CA GLU A 63 -12.41 -7.39 -2.98
C GLU A 63 -11.95 -6.64 -4.23
N VAL A 64 -12.05 -5.32 -4.20
CA VAL A 64 -11.74 -4.42 -5.31
C VAL A 64 -11.03 -3.18 -4.77
N VAL A 65 -10.22 -2.53 -5.59
CA VAL A 65 -9.62 -1.21 -5.31
C VAL A 65 -10.69 -0.17 -4.98
N THR A 66 -10.51 0.63 -3.94
CA THR A 66 -11.44 1.74 -3.64
C THR A 66 -11.50 2.75 -4.78
N VAL A 67 -12.71 3.21 -5.11
CA VAL A 67 -12.93 4.25 -6.12
C VAL A 67 -13.85 5.34 -5.57
N THR A 68 -13.58 6.59 -5.97
CA THR A 68 -14.23 7.79 -5.40
C THR A 68 -15.75 7.73 -5.50
N ASN A 69 -16.30 7.26 -6.63
CA ASN A 69 -17.75 7.23 -6.89
C ASN A 69 -18.53 6.29 -5.94
N TYR A 70 -17.89 5.26 -5.37
CA TYR A 70 -18.56 4.28 -4.50
C TYR A 70 -18.13 4.36 -3.04
N THR A 71 -16.90 4.82 -2.80
CA THR A 71 -16.25 4.76 -1.48
C THR A 71 -15.80 6.12 -0.95
N PHE A 72 -16.00 7.19 -1.72
CA PHE A 72 -15.53 8.56 -1.45
C PHE A 72 -14.01 8.77 -1.51
N ILE A 73 -13.25 7.70 -1.70
CA ILE A 73 -11.79 7.72 -1.77
C ILE A 73 -11.31 6.88 -2.96
N THR A 74 -10.08 7.12 -3.41
CA THR A 74 -9.35 6.19 -4.26
C THR A 74 -8.00 5.87 -3.61
N SER A 75 -7.68 4.59 -3.41
CA SER A 75 -6.47 4.17 -2.69
C SER A 75 -5.21 4.74 -3.35
N GLY A 76 -4.38 5.40 -2.55
CA GLY A 76 -3.16 6.05 -3.01
C GLY A 76 -2.19 5.05 -3.64
N SER A 77 -1.57 5.47 -4.74
CA SER A 77 -0.74 4.62 -5.59
C SER A 77 0.42 5.41 -6.17
N GLY A 78 1.57 4.75 -6.39
CA GLY A 78 2.59 5.31 -7.25
C GLY A 78 4.02 4.85 -6.98
N PHE A 79 4.94 5.57 -7.62
CA PHE A 79 6.37 5.29 -7.59
C PHE A 79 7.13 6.55 -7.16
N SER A 80 7.99 6.42 -6.16
CA SER A 80 8.74 7.55 -5.60
C SER A 80 9.69 8.19 -6.62
N TYR A 81 9.73 9.51 -6.61
CA TYR A 81 10.76 10.29 -7.31
C TYR A 81 12.03 10.51 -6.49
N HIS A 82 12.02 10.16 -5.20
CA HIS A 82 13.11 10.46 -4.26
C HIS A 82 13.78 9.19 -3.71
N SER A 83 13.00 8.17 -3.41
CA SER A 83 13.49 6.90 -2.89
C SER A 83 13.70 5.92 -4.04
N PRO A 84 14.92 5.41 -4.26
CA PRO A 84 15.13 4.34 -5.24
C PRO A 84 14.36 3.08 -4.82
N ARG A 85 14.05 2.22 -5.80
CA ARG A 85 13.41 0.94 -5.53
C ARG A 85 14.26 0.12 -4.55
N PRO A 86 13.71 -0.29 -3.39
CA PRO A 86 14.44 -1.11 -2.44
C PRO A 86 14.57 -2.56 -2.93
N PHE A 87 15.65 -3.23 -2.52
CA PHE A 87 15.98 -4.59 -2.97
C PHE A 87 14.86 -5.62 -2.74
N TYR A 88 14.07 -5.46 -1.68
CA TYR A 88 13.02 -6.42 -1.32
C TYR A 88 11.84 -6.41 -2.30
N GLN A 89 11.63 -5.33 -3.06
CA GLN A 89 10.52 -5.22 -4.01
C GLN A 89 10.95 -5.33 -5.48
N GLU A 90 12.24 -5.53 -5.76
CA GLU A 90 12.78 -5.50 -7.13
C GLU A 90 12.04 -6.48 -8.06
N HIS A 91 11.92 -7.74 -7.64
CA HIS A 91 11.28 -8.79 -8.43
C HIS A 91 9.78 -8.51 -8.67
N ALA A 92 9.05 -8.13 -7.62
CA ALA A 92 7.63 -7.85 -7.68
C ALA A 92 7.33 -6.69 -8.64
N VAL A 93 8.08 -5.59 -8.51
CA VAL A 93 7.89 -4.42 -9.36
C VAL A 93 8.33 -4.68 -10.80
N HIS A 94 9.41 -5.43 -11.03
CA HIS A 94 9.81 -5.81 -12.40
C HIS A 94 8.74 -6.63 -13.09
N LYS A 95 8.13 -7.59 -12.38
CA LYS A 95 7.03 -8.39 -12.92
C LYS A 95 5.86 -7.50 -13.31
N TYR A 96 5.41 -6.62 -12.41
CA TYR A 96 4.33 -5.67 -12.70
C TYR A 96 4.64 -4.82 -13.94
N LEU A 97 5.81 -4.18 -13.99
CA LEU A 97 6.19 -3.29 -15.08
C LEU A 97 6.39 -4.00 -16.43
N ALA A 98 6.63 -5.31 -16.44
CA ALA A 98 6.71 -6.10 -17.67
C ALA A 98 5.33 -6.35 -18.30
N GLU A 99 4.29 -6.41 -17.47
CA GLU A 99 2.89 -6.65 -17.87
C GLU A 99 2.10 -5.35 -18.02
N TYR A 100 2.52 -4.28 -17.35
CA TYR A 100 1.84 -2.98 -17.34
C TYR A 100 1.85 -2.34 -18.74
N GLN A 101 0.66 -2.26 -19.35
CA GLN A 101 0.43 -1.69 -20.68
C GLN A 101 -0.16 -0.27 -20.57
N HIS A 102 0.66 0.69 -20.12
CA HIS A 102 0.34 2.10 -20.31
C HIS A 102 1.19 2.70 -21.43
N ASP A 103 0.69 3.75 -22.06
CA ASP A 103 1.31 4.32 -23.26
C ASP A 103 2.76 4.70 -22.93
N LYS A 104 3.72 4.02 -23.55
CA LYS A 104 5.14 4.06 -23.15
C LYS A 104 5.78 5.43 -23.39
N ASP A 105 5.11 6.26 -24.19
CA ASP A 105 5.52 7.61 -24.54
C ASP A 105 5.13 8.64 -23.46
N ASP A 106 4.16 8.28 -22.62
CA ASP A 106 3.58 9.12 -21.59
C ASP A 106 4.25 8.83 -20.24
N ARG A 107 5.42 9.45 -20.01
CA ARG A 107 6.23 9.28 -18.80
C ARG A 107 5.59 9.94 -17.56
N TRP A 108 4.49 9.36 -17.07
CA TRP A 108 3.74 9.84 -15.91
C TRP A 108 4.36 9.49 -14.55
N PHE A 109 5.32 8.55 -14.49
CA PHE A 109 5.90 8.09 -13.23
C PHE A 109 7.37 7.69 -13.38
N ASN A 110 8.06 7.47 -12.24
CA ASN A 110 9.44 6.97 -12.19
C ASN A 110 9.48 5.44 -11.97
N PRO A 111 9.71 4.61 -13.00
CA PRO A 111 9.69 3.15 -12.88
C PRO A 111 10.85 2.58 -12.03
N LEU A 112 11.85 3.41 -11.67
CA LEU A 112 13.00 3.02 -10.86
C LEU A 112 12.82 3.36 -9.36
N GLY A 113 11.70 3.97 -9.00
CA GLY A 113 11.40 4.40 -7.62
C GLY A 113 10.82 3.30 -6.73
N ARG A 114 10.81 3.57 -5.41
CA ARG A 114 9.98 2.82 -4.45
C ARG A 114 8.52 2.94 -4.86
N ALA A 115 7.97 1.84 -5.36
CA ALA A 115 6.57 1.66 -5.67
C ALA A 115 5.77 1.20 -4.44
N TYR A 116 4.53 1.67 -4.26
CA TYR A 116 3.65 1.41 -3.11
C TYR A 116 2.19 1.27 -3.58
N PRO A 117 1.27 0.63 -2.82
CA PRO A 117 1.42 0.12 -1.45
C PRO A 117 2.31 -1.13 -1.31
N ASP A 118 2.55 -1.56 -0.07
CA ASP A 118 3.11 -2.89 0.21
C ASP A 118 1.99 -3.92 0.40
N VAL A 119 0.89 -3.51 1.05
CA VAL A 119 -0.32 -4.29 1.30
C VAL A 119 -1.53 -3.35 1.29
N SER A 120 -2.73 -3.91 1.27
CA SER A 120 -3.98 -3.18 1.50
C SER A 120 -4.78 -3.81 2.64
N ALA A 121 -5.81 -3.11 3.11
CA ALA A 121 -6.86 -3.68 3.94
C ALA A 121 -8.18 -2.96 3.65
N GLN A 122 -9.30 -3.45 4.21
CA GLN A 122 -10.58 -2.75 4.09
C GLN A 122 -10.45 -1.30 4.56
N GLY A 123 -10.91 -0.37 3.73
CA GLY A 123 -10.81 1.06 4.01
C GLY A 123 -12.10 1.83 3.74
N SER A 124 -13.22 1.14 3.54
CA SER A 124 -14.48 1.75 3.12
C SER A 124 -15.62 1.44 4.10
N ARG A 125 -16.49 2.42 4.33
CA ARG A 125 -17.75 2.27 5.11
C ARG A 125 -17.54 1.80 6.55
N TYR A 126 -16.50 2.31 7.21
CA TYR A 126 -16.30 2.13 8.65
C TYR A 126 -17.29 2.98 9.43
N VAL A 127 -17.95 2.37 10.43
CA VAL A 127 -18.74 3.12 11.40
C VAL A 127 -17.84 3.48 12.58
N ILE A 128 -17.69 4.78 12.84
CA ILE A 128 -16.91 5.31 13.97
C ILE A 128 -17.77 6.24 14.81
N ALA A 129 -17.40 6.44 16.07
CA ALA A 129 -18.03 7.44 16.93
C ALA A 129 -17.12 8.67 17.05
N ILE A 130 -17.64 9.85 16.71
CA ILE A 130 -16.97 11.14 16.90
C ILE A 130 -17.95 12.06 17.62
N ASP A 131 -17.54 12.61 18.76
CA ASP A 131 -18.35 13.55 19.57
C ASP A 131 -19.75 13.03 19.93
N GLY A 132 -19.84 11.71 20.18
CA GLY A 132 -21.10 11.04 20.55
C GLY A 132 -22.00 10.65 19.37
N GLU A 133 -21.60 10.93 18.13
CA GLU A 133 -22.35 10.58 16.93
C GLU A 133 -21.66 9.48 16.12
N PHE A 134 -22.45 8.56 15.57
CA PHE A 134 -21.96 7.57 14.62
C PHE A 134 -21.82 8.18 13.22
N LYS A 135 -20.63 8.06 12.64
CA LYS A 135 -20.30 8.52 11.30
C LYS A 135 -19.82 7.35 10.45
N LEU A 136 -20.23 7.35 9.19
CA LEU A 136 -19.73 6.43 8.18
C LEU A 136 -18.55 7.09 7.48
N VAL A 137 -17.37 6.48 7.55
CA VAL A 137 -16.14 7.01 6.96
C VAL A 137 -15.46 6.00 6.05
N SER A 138 -14.66 6.52 5.14
CA SER A 138 -13.75 5.75 4.30
C SER A 138 -12.40 6.47 4.26
N GLY A 139 -11.33 5.71 4.07
CA GLY A 139 -9.97 6.23 4.08
C GLY A 139 -8.95 5.12 4.18
N THR A 140 -7.79 5.31 3.55
CA THR A 140 -6.58 4.54 3.86
C THR A 140 -6.18 4.72 5.33
N SER A 141 -6.59 5.83 5.94
CA SER A 141 -6.57 6.07 7.40
C SER A 141 -7.35 5.04 8.23
N ALA A 142 -8.36 4.37 7.68
CA ALA A 142 -9.09 3.28 8.35
C ALA A 142 -8.42 1.91 8.11
N SER A 143 -7.90 1.67 6.90
CA SER A 143 -7.19 0.43 6.56
C SER A 143 -5.87 0.26 7.32
N THR A 144 -5.16 1.36 7.59
CA THR A 144 -3.86 1.35 8.28
C THR A 144 -3.94 0.82 9.72
N PRO A 145 -4.82 1.32 10.61
CA PRO A 145 -4.97 0.77 11.95
C PRO A 145 -5.57 -0.65 11.95
N LEU A 146 -6.36 -1.04 10.95
CA LEU A 146 -6.79 -2.43 10.79
C LEU A 146 -5.57 -3.35 10.61
N PHE A 147 -4.71 -3.06 9.63
CA PHE A 147 -3.49 -3.84 9.40
C PHE A 147 -2.55 -3.82 10.62
N ALA A 148 -2.36 -2.64 11.23
CA ALA A 148 -1.52 -2.49 12.42
C ALA A 148 -2.02 -3.38 13.59
N SER A 149 -3.34 -3.48 13.77
CA SER A 149 -3.96 -4.33 14.80
C SER A 149 -3.70 -5.81 14.54
N MET A 150 -3.76 -6.25 13.28
CA MET A 150 -3.41 -7.62 12.92
C MET A 150 -1.94 -7.92 13.22
N VAL A 151 -1.02 -7.02 12.88
CA VAL A 151 0.40 -7.17 13.23
C VAL A 151 0.62 -7.18 14.75
N ALA A 152 -0.14 -6.40 15.52
CA ALA A 152 -0.07 -6.46 16.99
C ALA A 152 -0.42 -7.86 17.51
N LEU A 153 -1.49 -8.48 17.00
CA LEU A 153 -1.87 -9.85 17.35
C LEU A 153 -0.83 -10.89 16.94
N LEU A 154 -0.19 -10.74 15.77
CA LEU A 154 0.90 -11.62 15.36
C LEU A 154 2.12 -11.52 16.30
N ASN A 155 2.43 -10.31 16.78
CA ASN A 155 3.50 -10.13 17.75
C ASN A 155 3.14 -10.70 19.12
N ASP A 156 1.89 -10.56 19.57
CA ASP A 156 1.41 -11.20 20.80
C ASP A 156 1.62 -12.72 20.75
N ALA A 157 1.23 -13.36 19.63
CA ALA A 157 1.48 -14.78 19.41
C ALA A 157 2.97 -15.15 19.36
N SER A 158 3.83 -14.27 18.82
CA SER A 158 5.29 -14.43 18.84
C SER A 158 5.84 -14.39 20.26
N PHE A 159 5.42 -13.40 21.06
CA PHE A 159 5.85 -13.23 22.45
C PHE A 159 5.38 -14.38 23.34
N ALA A 160 4.17 -14.91 23.12
CA ALA A 160 3.68 -16.09 23.83
C ALA A 160 4.57 -17.33 23.63
N LYS A 161 5.38 -17.36 22.56
CA LYS A 161 6.37 -18.41 22.27
C LYS A 161 7.81 -18.02 22.64
N GLY A 162 8.00 -16.93 23.39
CA GLY A 162 9.32 -16.41 23.77
C GLY A 162 10.13 -15.84 22.60
N LYS A 163 9.49 -15.58 21.45
CA LYS A 163 10.14 -15.03 20.24
C LYS A 163 10.08 -13.51 20.24
N PRO A 164 11.00 -12.81 19.55
CA PRO A 164 10.97 -11.37 19.47
C PRO A 164 9.83 -10.86 18.58
N ALA A 165 9.68 -9.55 18.60
CA ALA A 165 8.90 -8.79 17.64
C ALA A 165 9.28 -9.11 16.18
N LEU A 166 8.30 -9.14 15.27
CA LEU A 166 8.52 -9.32 13.83
C LEU A 166 9.35 -8.20 13.16
N GLY A 167 9.47 -7.03 13.80
CA GLY A 167 10.29 -5.92 13.30
C GLY A 167 9.80 -5.33 11.97
N PHE A 168 10.74 -5.01 11.08
CA PHE A 168 10.46 -4.44 9.76
C PHE A 168 9.93 -5.52 8.80
N LEU A 169 8.66 -5.38 8.41
CA LEU A 169 7.93 -6.44 7.72
C LEU A 169 8.14 -6.48 6.21
N ASN A 170 8.56 -5.41 5.53
CA ASN A 170 8.54 -5.43 4.05
C ASN A 170 9.37 -6.59 3.44
N PRO A 171 10.62 -6.88 3.88
CA PRO A 171 11.35 -8.03 3.34
C PRO A 171 10.64 -9.37 3.52
N LEU A 172 9.85 -9.50 4.59
CA LEU A 172 9.05 -10.67 4.92
C LEU A 172 7.76 -10.74 4.07
N ILE A 173 7.08 -9.61 3.91
CA ILE A 173 5.89 -9.44 3.06
C ILE A 173 6.22 -9.76 1.60
N TYR A 174 7.31 -9.21 1.05
CA TYR A 174 7.69 -9.43 -0.35
C TYR A 174 8.28 -10.81 -0.63
N LYS A 175 8.67 -11.55 0.41
CA LYS A 175 8.90 -13.00 0.33
C LYS A 175 7.61 -13.83 0.43
N ARG A 176 6.46 -13.18 0.62
CA ARG A 176 5.11 -13.75 0.66
C ARG A 176 4.94 -14.85 1.71
N LEU A 177 5.33 -14.56 2.96
CA LEU A 177 5.48 -15.59 3.99
C LEU A 177 4.27 -16.53 4.13
N GLY A 178 4.40 -17.75 3.57
CA GLY A 178 3.42 -18.85 3.58
C GLY A 178 2.62 -19.07 2.28
N THR A 179 2.89 -18.33 1.20
CA THR A 179 2.23 -18.37 -0.14
C THR A 179 0.73 -18.00 -0.21
N ASN A 180 -0.02 -18.06 0.89
CA ASN A 180 -1.43 -17.62 0.99
C ASN A 180 -1.67 -16.57 2.09
N ALA A 181 -0.62 -15.86 2.51
CA ALA A 181 -0.70 -14.84 3.56
C ALA A 181 -1.50 -13.59 3.18
N PHE A 182 -1.82 -13.43 1.90
CA PHE A 182 -2.60 -12.32 1.39
C PHE A 182 -3.64 -12.80 0.39
N HIS A 183 -4.82 -12.19 0.41
CA HIS A 183 -5.82 -12.30 -0.64
C HIS A 183 -5.45 -11.31 -1.74
N ASP A 184 -5.17 -11.84 -2.93
CA ASP A 184 -4.81 -11.03 -4.10
C ASP A 184 -6.03 -10.24 -4.60
N VAL A 185 -5.83 -8.97 -4.92
CA VAL A 185 -6.89 -8.07 -5.39
C VAL A 185 -6.58 -7.73 -6.83
N GLU A 186 -7.25 -8.37 -7.77
CA GLU A 186 -6.92 -8.30 -9.20
C GLU A 186 -7.90 -7.40 -9.98
N SER A 187 -8.62 -6.49 -9.31
CA SER A 187 -9.70 -5.73 -9.93
C SER A 187 -9.75 -4.28 -9.45
N GLY A 188 -9.92 -3.36 -10.40
CA GLY A 188 -9.98 -1.93 -10.18
C GLY A 188 -8.67 -1.22 -10.51
N SER A 189 -8.66 0.10 -10.38
CA SER A 189 -7.51 0.93 -10.74
C SER A 189 -7.37 2.13 -9.80
N ALA A 190 -6.13 2.64 -9.69
CA ALA A 190 -5.84 3.88 -9.03
C ALA A 190 -6.15 5.06 -9.97
N GLU A 191 -7.40 5.52 -9.93
CA GLU A 191 -7.85 6.72 -10.63
C GLU A 191 -7.44 8.00 -9.90
N GLY A 192 -7.12 9.05 -10.64
CA GLY A 192 -6.75 10.35 -10.06
C GLY A 192 -6.55 11.40 -11.15
N CYS A 193 -5.88 12.50 -10.84
CA CYS A 193 -5.42 13.46 -11.86
C CYS A 193 -6.53 13.94 -12.82
N GLY A 194 -7.66 14.42 -12.30
CA GLY A 194 -8.79 14.82 -13.16
C GLY A 194 -9.52 13.65 -13.85
N GLY A 195 -9.48 12.45 -13.28
CA GLY A 195 -10.22 11.27 -13.76
C GLY A 195 -9.42 10.34 -14.68
N MET A 196 -8.10 10.51 -14.76
CA MET A 196 -7.23 9.59 -15.47
C MET A 196 -7.05 8.29 -14.68
N THR A 197 -7.07 7.18 -15.40
CA THR A 197 -6.64 5.88 -14.90
C THR A 197 -5.12 5.83 -14.84
N GLY A 198 -4.57 5.63 -13.63
CA GLY A 198 -3.12 5.50 -13.44
C GLY A 198 -2.68 4.05 -13.55
N PHE A 199 -2.63 3.37 -12.41
CA PHE A 199 -2.21 1.98 -12.33
C PHE A 199 -3.39 1.04 -12.15
N GLU A 200 -3.31 -0.16 -12.70
CA GLU A 200 -4.34 -1.19 -12.57
C GLU A 200 -3.89 -2.29 -11.62
N ALA A 201 -4.87 -2.84 -10.89
CA ALA A 201 -4.69 -4.02 -10.09
C ALA A 201 -4.58 -5.26 -10.99
N GLN A 202 -3.70 -6.19 -10.67
CA GLN A 202 -3.42 -7.38 -11.48
C GLN A 202 -2.90 -8.51 -10.60
N GLN A 203 -2.84 -9.73 -11.16
CA GLN A 203 -2.32 -10.88 -10.43
C GLN A 203 -0.90 -10.64 -9.89
N GLY A 204 -0.73 -10.79 -8.58
CA GLY A 204 0.53 -10.72 -7.87
C GLY A 204 0.67 -9.47 -7.01
N TRP A 205 1.78 -8.75 -7.18
CA TRP A 205 1.94 -7.45 -6.56
C TRP A 205 1.61 -6.39 -7.60
N ASP A 206 0.86 -5.38 -7.20
CA ASP A 206 0.58 -4.21 -8.01
C ASP A 206 0.74 -2.91 -7.19
N PRO A 207 0.98 -1.75 -7.81
CA PRO A 207 1.13 -0.48 -7.11
C PRO A 207 -0.22 0.12 -6.67
N VAL A 208 -1.30 -0.64 -6.64
CA VAL A 208 -2.64 -0.16 -6.23
C VAL A 208 -3.05 -0.77 -4.89
N THR A 209 -2.85 -2.09 -4.75
CA THR A 209 -3.18 -2.89 -3.57
C THR A 209 -1.97 -3.57 -2.93
N GLY A 210 -0.79 -3.39 -3.53
CA GLY A 210 0.42 -4.06 -3.09
C GLY A 210 0.25 -5.56 -3.30
N TRP A 211 0.49 -6.31 -2.24
CA TRP A 211 0.29 -7.75 -2.21
C TRP A 211 -1.16 -8.18 -1.91
N GLY A 212 -2.09 -7.24 -1.81
CA GLY A 212 -3.48 -7.48 -1.46
C GLY A 212 -3.75 -7.41 0.05
N THR A 213 -4.83 -8.02 0.51
CA THR A 213 -5.28 -7.91 1.91
C THR A 213 -4.80 -9.05 2.79
N PRO A 214 -4.50 -8.81 4.08
CA PRO A 214 -3.94 -9.83 4.97
C PRO A 214 -4.91 -10.98 5.27
N ASN A 215 -4.48 -12.21 5.04
CA ASN A 215 -5.14 -13.42 5.54
C ASN A 215 -4.58 -13.75 6.95
N PHE A 216 -5.32 -13.37 7.99
CA PHE A 216 -4.82 -13.48 9.37
C PHE A 216 -4.42 -14.91 9.79
N PRO A 217 -5.26 -15.96 9.59
CA PRO A 217 -4.86 -17.33 9.89
C PRO A 217 -3.54 -17.74 9.21
N ALA A 218 -3.39 -17.46 7.92
CA ALA A 218 -2.18 -17.81 7.17
C ALA A 218 -0.95 -17.01 7.65
N LEU A 219 -1.12 -15.73 7.99
CA LEU A 219 -0.05 -14.92 8.58
C LEU A 219 0.38 -15.44 9.95
N LEU A 220 -0.56 -15.86 10.80
CA LEU A 220 -0.29 -16.40 12.12
C LEU A 220 0.50 -17.71 12.04
N GLU A 221 0.14 -18.58 11.10
CA GLU A 221 0.87 -19.81 10.81
C GLU A 221 2.29 -19.51 10.31
N ALA A 222 2.42 -18.64 9.31
CA ALA A 222 3.71 -18.32 8.72
C ALA A 222 4.67 -17.65 9.70
N THR A 223 4.17 -16.74 10.54
CA THR A 223 4.99 -16.05 11.54
C THR A 223 5.38 -16.95 12.72
N SER A 224 4.62 -18.02 12.98
CA SER A 224 4.98 -19.01 13.98
C SER A 224 6.26 -19.79 13.64
N ASN A 225 6.63 -19.85 12.36
CA ASN A 225 7.79 -20.59 11.85
C ASN A 225 9.06 -19.73 11.68
N LEU A 226 8.98 -18.42 11.98
CA LEU A 226 10.13 -17.50 11.99
C LEU A 226 10.98 -17.68 13.25
#